data_AF-A0A535NMR8-F1
#
_entry.id   AF-A0A535NMR8-F1
#
_cell.length_a   1.000
_cell.length_b   1.000
_cell.length_c   1.000
_cell.angle_alpha   90.00
_cell.angle_beta   90.00
_cell.angle_gamma   90.00
#
_symmetry.space_group_name_H-M   'P 1'
#
loop_
_entity.id
_entity.type
_entity.pdbx_description
1 polymer ?
#
loop_
_entity_poly.entity_id
_entity_poly.type
_entity_poly.pdbx_seq_one_letter_code
_entity_poly.pdbx_strand_id
1 'polypeptide(L)'
;AVSVLTATNVTEEADAVAILVKTATDEGRHRPNAIAILLRANAHLHNFARALQRQGVAYQVSGGRGFYQQPEIKDCLAYLRAVDSPDDSVCLMRLLSLPRYATDSVQAGRWARQAR
;
A
#
# COMPACT_ATOMS: atom_id res chain seq x y z
N ALA A 1 15.53 -30.05 -3.57
CA ALA A 1 14.82 -30.43 -4.82
C ALA A 1 13.97 -29.25 -5.26
N VAL A 2 13.86 -29.01 -6.57
CA VAL A 2 13.01 -27.95 -7.12
C VAL A 2 11.74 -28.60 -7.67
N SER A 3 10.57 -28.08 -7.30
CA SER A 3 9.26 -28.55 -7.78
C SER A 3 8.58 -27.46 -8.60
N VAL A 4 7.83 -27.85 -9.63
CA VAL A 4 7.03 -26.95 -10.46
C VAL A 4 5.56 -27.26 -10.23
N LEU A 5 4.76 -26.22 -9.99
CA LEU A 5 3.32 -26.29 -9.90
C LEU A 5 2.72 -25.48 -11.05
N THR A 6 1.69 -26.02 -11.69
CA THR A 6 0.96 -25.36 -12.77
C THR A 6 -0.48 -25.14 -12.33
N ALA A 7 -1.00 -23.94 -12.58
CA ALA A 7 -2.38 -23.57 -12.29
C ALA A 7 -3.00 -22.87 -13.50
N THR A 8 -4.33 -22.91 -13.62
CA THR A 8 -5.04 -22.38 -14.80
C THR A 8 -5.17 -20.86 -14.74
N ASN A 9 -5.21 -20.30 -13.54
CA ASN A 9 -5.32 -18.88 -13.29
C ASN A 9 -4.53 -18.47 -12.02
N VAL A 10 -4.31 -17.17 -11.85
CA VAL A 10 -3.53 -16.61 -10.72
C VAL A 10 -4.20 -16.87 -9.37
N THR A 11 -5.53 -16.99 -9.34
CA THR A 11 -6.27 -17.25 -8.09
C THR A 11 -6.03 -18.67 -7.60
N GLU A 12 -6.11 -19.66 -8.49
CA GLU A 12 -5.77 -21.06 -8.23
C GLU A 12 -4.30 -21.21 -7.83
N GLU A 13 -3.39 -20.52 -8.53
CA GLU A 13 -1.97 -20.49 -8.16
C GLU A 13 -1.78 -19.96 -6.74
N ALA A 14 -2.41 -18.83 -6.42
CA ALA A 14 -2.34 -18.24 -5.09
C ALA A 14 -2.90 -19.15 -4.00
N ASP A 15 -4.01 -19.84 -4.26
CA ASP A 15 -4.62 -20.79 -3.33
C ASP A 15 -3.75 -22.03 -3.13
N ALA A 16 -3.19 -22.59 -4.20
CA ALA A 16 -2.27 -23.73 -4.12
C ALA A 16 -0.99 -23.37 -3.35
N VAL A 17 -0.41 -22.20 -3.61
CA VAL A 17 0.76 -21.70 -2.88
C VAL A 17 0.42 -21.45 -1.41
N ALA A 18 -0.73 -20.86 -1.09
CA ALA A 18 -1.14 -20.61 0.29
C ALA A 18 -1.32 -21.90 1.09
N ILE A 19 -1.88 -22.95 0.48
CA ILE A 19 -1.96 -24.28 1.10
C ILE A 19 -0.56 -24.83 1.35
N LEU A 20 0.35 -24.73 0.38
CA LEU A 20 1.72 -25.23 0.53
C LEU A 20 2.48 -24.52 1.66
N VAL A 21 2.35 -23.19 1.76
CA VAL A 21 2.94 -22.41 2.85
C VAL A 21 2.34 -22.80 4.20
N LYS A 22 1.02 -22.99 4.26
CA LYS A 22 0.33 -23.43 5.48
C LYS A 22 0.83 -24.79 5.95
N THR A 23 0.83 -25.80 5.08
CA THR A 23 1.32 -27.15 5.40
C THR A 23 2.77 -27.11 5.89
N ALA A 24 3.64 -26.34 5.23
CA ALA A 24 5.04 -26.20 5.65
C ALA A 24 5.20 -25.52 7.02
N THR A 25 4.29 -24.62 7.38
CA THR A 25 4.28 -23.91 8.67
C THR A 25 3.69 -24.78 9.78
N ASP A 26 2.57 -25.45 9.51
CA ASP A 26 1.84 -26.30 10.47
C ASP A 26 2.67 -27.54 10.88
N GLU A 27 3.45 -28.09 9.95
CA GLU A 27 4.39 -29.19 10.22
C GLU A 27 5.65 -28.74 10.96
N GLY A 28 5.80 -27.44 11.25
CA GLY A 28 6.97 -26.89 11.94
C GLY A 28 8.27 -26.95 11.13
N ARG A 29 8.21 -27.29 9.84
CA ARG A 29 9.40 -27.36 8.96
C ARG A 29 10.03 -25.98 8.76
N HIS A 30 9.20 -24.94 8.68
CA HIS A 30 9.66 -23.57 8.50
C HIS A 30 8.84 -22.58 9.32
N ARG A 31 9.50 -21.51 9.79
CA ARG A 31 8.81 -20.34 10.36
C ARG A 31 8.24 -19.47 9.21
N PRO A 32 7.12 -18.75 9.41
CA PRO A 32 6.55 -17.90 8.37
C PRO A 32 7.54 -16.88 7.77
N ASN A 33 8.43 -16.33 8.59
CA ASN A 33 9.44 -15.35 8.17
C ASN A 33 10.60 -15.95 7.35
N ALA A 34 10.68 -17.28 7.23
CA ALA A 34 11.67 -17.96 6.40
C ALA A 34 11.17 -18.21 4.97
N ILE A 35 9.91 -17.85 4.67
CA ILE A 35 9.26 -18.10 3.38
C ILE A 35 9.06 -16.75 2.67
N ALA A 36 9.51 -16.66 1.42
CA ALA A 36 9.30 -15.50 0.56
C ALA A 36 8.58 -15.91 -0.73
N ILE A 37 7.52 -15.18 -1.09
CA ILE A 37 6.80 -15.33 -2.35
C ILE A 37 7.22 -14.18 -3.27
N LEU A 38 7.94 -14.51 -4.34
CA LEU A 38 8.45 -13.53 -5.30
C LEU A 38 7.55 -13.50 -6.53
N LEU A 39 6.89 -12.37 -6.76
CA LEU A 39 6.00 -12.16 -7.90
C LEU A 39 6.68 -11.24 -8.92
N ARG A 40 6.46 -11.52 -10.21
CA ARG A 40 6.94 -10.65 -11.29
C ARG A 40 6.22 -9.30 -11.33
N ALA A 41 4.94 -9.27 -10.99
CA ALA A 41 4.10 -8.09 -11.08
C ALA A 41 3.31 -7.84 -9.78
N ASN A 42 3.39 -6.60 -9.28
CA ASN A 42 2.70 -6.19 -8.06
C ASN A 42 1.16 -6.27 -8.16
N ALA A 43 0.60 -6.32 -9.37
CA ALA A 43 -0.83 -6.48 -9.59
C ALA A 43 -1.38 -7.79 -9.00
N HIS A 44 -0.55 -8.84 -8.89
CA HIS A 44 -0.98 -10.14 -8.36
C HIS A 44 -0.86 -10.24 -6.84
N LEU A 45 -0.19 -9.30 -6.17
CA LEU A 45 0.01 -9.33 -4.71
C LEU A 45 -1.29 -9.50 -3.93
N HIS A 46 -2.38 -8.87 -4.39
CA HIS A 46 -3.67 -8.94 -3.72
C HIS A 46 -4.27 -10.36 -3.71
N ASN A 47 -4.08 -11.14 -4.79
CA ASN A 47 -4.60 -12.51 -4.88
C ASN A 47 -3.90 -13.42 -3.86
N PHE A 48 -2.57 -13.32 -3.78
CA PHE A 48 -1.77 -14.06 -2.80
C PHE A 48 -2.06 -13.62 -1.36
N ALA A 49 -2.16 -12.32 -1.10
CA ALA A 49 -2.51 -11.79 0.22
C ALA A 49 -3.88 -12.32 0.69
N ARG A 50 -4.89 -12.32 -0.19
CA ARG A 50 -6.22 -12.88 0.13
C ARG A 50 -6.20 -14.39 0.34
N ALA A 51 -5.41 -15.13 -0.45
CA ALA A 51 -5.27 -16.58 -0.27
C ALA A 51 -4.62 -16.92 1.08
N LEU A 52 -3.51 -16.26 1.42
CA LEU A 52 -2.84 -16.43 2.72
C LEU A 52 -3.75 -16.03 3.89
N GLN A 53 -4.50 -14.93 3.76
CA GLN A 53 -5.48 -14.50 4.75
C GLN A 53 -6.58 -15.54 4.95
N ARG A 54 -7.16 -16.09 3.87
CA ARG A 54 -8.19 -17.16 3.95
C ARG A 54 -7.65 -18.40 4.67
N GLN A 55 -6.37 -18.70 4.50
CA GLN A 55 -5.72 -19.84 5.12
C GLN A 55 -5.26 -19.60 6.57
N GLY A 56 -5.35 -18.36 7.07
CA GLY A 56 -4.89 -17.98 8.40
C GLY A 56 -3.37 -17.89 8.53
N VAL A 57 -2.66 -17.76 7.40
CA VAL A 57 -1.19 -17.66 7.39
C VAL A 57 -0.78 -16.20 7.58
N ALA A 58 0.06 -15.92 8.57
CA ALA A 58 0.62 -14.60 8.77
C ALA A 58 1.52 -14.21 7.59
N TYR A 59 1.30 -13.02 7.02
CA TYR A 59 2.06 -12.53 5.87
C TYR A 59 2.39 -11.05 6.00
N GLN A 60 3.44 -10.64 5.31
CA GLN A 60 3.83 -9.24 5.17
C GLN A 60 4.02 -8.93 3.69
N VAL A 61 3.36 -7.88 3.21
CA VAL A 61 3.52 -7.39 1.83
C VAL A 61 4.62 -6.34 1.82
N SER A 62 5.71 -6.62 1.11
CA SER A 62 6.79 -5.67 0.86
C SER A 62 6.59 -4.95 -0.48
N GLY A 63 6.90 -3.66 -0.55
CA GLY A 63 6.87 -2.91 -1.82
C GLY A 63 5.47 -2.59 -2.37
N GLY A 64 4.44 -2.61 -1.52
CA GLY A 64 3.09 -2.18 -1.90
C GLY A 64 3.06 -0.72 -2.36
N ARG A 65 2.40 -0.45 -3.49
CA ARG A 65 2.09 0.92 -3.93
C ARG A 65 0.90 1.40 -3.10
N GLY A 66 1.14 2.18 -2.06
CA GLY A 66 -0.01 2.63 -1.26
C GLY A 66 0.30 3.57 -0.12
N PHE A 67 1.36 3.36 0.66
CA PHE A 67 1.56 4.10 1.91
C PHE A 67 1.58 5.62 1.69
N TYR A 68 2.53 6.12 0.89
CA TYR A 68 2.61 7.55 0.54
C TYR A 68 1.50 8.03 -0.42
N GLN A 69 0.70 7.11 -0.95
CA GLN A 69 -0.43 7.46 -1.80
C GLN A 69 -1.71 7.69 -1.02
N GLN A 70 -1.81 7.16 0.21
CA GLN A 70 -2.96 7.34 1.09
C GLN A 70 -3.24 8.83 1.30
N PRO A 71 -4.50 9.28 1.18
CA PRO A 71 -4.87 10.68 1.39
C PRO A 71 -4.38 11.23 2.73
N GLU A 72 -4.49 10.44 3.80
CA GLU A 72 -4.12 10.80 5.16
C GLU A 72 -2.61 11.02 5.28
N ILE A 73 -1.80 10.14 4.66
CA ILE A 73 -0.34 10.27 4.66
C ILE A 73 0.09 11.50 3.85
N LYS A 74 -0.56 11.76 2.70
CA LYS A 74 -0.31 12.97 1.92
C LYS A 74 -0.70 14.24 2.67
N ASP A 75 -1.78 14.21 3.45
CA ASP A 75 -2.20 15.35 4.27
C ASP A 75 -1.21 15.63 5.39
N CYS A 76 -0.77 14.60 6.11
CA CYS A 76 0.28 14.72 7.12
C CYS A 76 1.57 15.30 6.53
N LEU A 77 2.00 14.79 5.36
CA LEU A 77 3.18 15.33 4.68
C LEU A 77 2.99 16.78 4.24
N ALA A 78 1.80 17.16 3.77
CA ALA A 78 1.51 18.53 3.40
C ALA A 78 1.57 19.47 4.62
N TYR A 79 1.10 19.03 5.80
CA TYR A 79 1.24 19.79 7.05
C TYR A 79 2.70 20.03 7.40
N LEU A 80 3.51 18.97 7.42
CA LEU A 80 4.93 19.08 7.76
C LEU A 80 5.67 19.99 6.78
N ARG A 81 5.39 19.86 5.48
CA ARG A 81 5.99 20.71 4.44
C ARG A 81 5.56 22.17 4.52
N ALA A 82 4.30 22.46 4.85
CA ALA A 82 3.84 23.84 5.00
C ALA A 82 4.48 24.54 6.20
N VAL A 83 4.85 23.79 7.25
CA VAL A 83 5.61 24.32 8.40
C VAL A 83 7.08 24.54 8.06
N ASP A 84 7.71 23.59 7.36
CA ASP A 84 9.13 23.65 6.96
C ASP A 84 9.39 24.69 5.87
N SER A 85 8.52 24.73 4.87
CA SER A 85 8.59 25.62 3.70
C SER A 85 7.23 26.28 3.46
N PRO A 86 6.95 27.43 4.09
CA PRO A 86 5.72 28.19 3.90
C PRO A 86 5.46 28.64 2.44
N ASP A 87 6.48 28.62 1.57
CA ASP A 87 6.34 28.98 0.16
C ASP A 87 5.87 27.80 -0.73
N ASP A 88 5.70 26.59 -0.17
CA ASP A 88 5.18 25.42 -0.90
C ASP A 88 3.67 25.56 -1.13
N SER A 89 3.34 26.33 -2.16
CA SER A 89 1.97 26.57 -2.62
C SER A 89 1.18 25.29 -2.90
N VAL A 90 1.83 24.19 -3.31
CA VAL A 90 1.14 22.92 -3.62
C VAL A 90 0.66 22.26 -2.33
N CYS A 91 1.53 22.18 -1.32
CA CYS A 91 1.17 21.63 -0.02
C CYS A 91 0.12 22.50 0.69
N LEU A 92 0.27 23.82 0.65
CA LEU A 92 -0.70 24.77 1.20
C LEU A 92 -2.07 24.65 0.54
N MET A 93 -2.13 24.60 -0.80
CA MET A 93 -3.40 24.43 -1.52
C MET A 93 -4.07 23.09 -1.18
N ARG A 94 -3.30 22.01 -1.04
CA ARG A 94 -3.83 20.73 -0.56
C ARG A 94 -4.44 20.89 0.83
N LEU A 95 -3.73 21.53 1.77
CA LEU A 95 -4.24 21.72 3.13
C LEU A 95 -5.53 22.54 3.15
N LEU A 96 -5.56 23.67 2.44
CA LEU A 96 -6.75 24.54 2.35
C LEU A 96 -7.96 23.85 1.71
N SER A 97 -7.74 22.85 0.85
CA SER A 97 -8.82 22.05 0.25
C SER A 97 -9.45 21.04 1.21
N LEU A 98 -8.88 20.83 2.40
CA LEU A 98 -9.41 19.87 3.37
C LEU A 98 -10.74 20.36 3.97
N PRO A 99 -11.72 19.47 4.18
CA PRO A 99 -13.05 19.85 4.68
C PRO A 99 -13.03 20.69 5.96
N ARG A 100 -12.01 20.50 6.81
CA ARG A 100 -11.83 21.23 8.08
C ARG A 100 -11.62 22.74 7.93
N TYR A 101 -11.10 23.20 6.80
CA TYR A 101 -10.84 24.62 6.55
C TYR A 101 -11.94 25.32 5.74
N ALA A 102 -12.85 24.54 5.14
CA ALA A 102 -14.01 25.02 4.40
C ALA A 102 -13.70 26.09 3.33
N THR A 103 -12.46 26.15 2.84
CA THR A 103 -12.04 27.14 1.85
C THR A 103 -12.51 26.73 0.46
N ASP A 104 -13.25 27.61 -0.21
CA ASP A 104 -13.56 27.44 -1.62
C ASP A 104 -12.28 27.52 -2.46
N SER A 105 -12.16 26.62 -3.43
CA SER A 105 -11.12 26.62 -4.47
C SER A 105 -10.86 28.00 -5.10
N VAL A 106 -11.93 28.80 -5.28
CA VAL A 106 -11.84 30.16 -5.83
C VAL A 106 -11.18 31.14 -4.83
N GLN A 107 -11.45 30.98 -3.53
CA GLN A 107 -10.87 31.82 -2.48
C GLN A 107 -9.41 31.48 -2.24
N ALA A 108 -9.07 30.19 -2.22
CA ALA A 108 -7.68 29.72 -2.11
C ALA A 108 -6.82 30.21 -3.31
N GLY A 109 -7.35 30.17 -4.53
CA GLY A 109 -6.68 30.72 -5.72
C GLY A 109 -6.56 32.25 -5.74
N ARG A 110 -7.36 32.99 -4.96
CA ARG A 110 -7.16 34.43 -4.74
C ARG A 110 -6.00 34.69 -3.78
N TRP A 111 -5.93 33.97 -2.66
CA TRP A 111 -4.85 34.12 -1.69
C TRP A 111 -3.48 33.74 -2.26
N ALA A 112 -3.41 32.68 -3.06
CA ALA A 112 -2.16 32.30 -3.74
C ALA A 112 -1.61 33.39 -4.68
N ARG A 113 -2.46 34.26 -5.23
CA ARG A 113 -2.04 35.39 -6.08
C ARG A 113 -1.60 36.61 -5.28
N GLN A 114 -2.11 36.80 -4.06
CA GLN A 114 -1.74 37.91 -3.17
C GLN A 114 -0.46 37.64 -2.37
N ALA A 115 -0.05 36.38 -2.23
CA ALA A 115 1.16 35.99 -1.52
C ALA A 115 2.44 36.01 -2.38
N ARG A 116 2.34 36.40 -3.67
CA ARG A 116 3.48 36.71 -4.55
C ARG A 116 3.76 38.20 -4.54
#